data_AF-A0A0L0G2Q0-F1
#
_entry.id   AF-A0A0L0G2Q0-F1
#
_cell.length_a   1.000
_cell.length_b   1.000
_cell.length_c   1.000
_cell.angle_alpha   90.00
_cell.angle_beta   90.00
_cell.angle_gamma   90.00
#
_symmetry.space_group_name_H-M   'P 1'
#
loop_
_entity.id
_entity.type
_entity.pdbx_description
1 polymer ?
#
loop_
_entity_poly.entity_id
_entity_poly.type
_entity_poly.pdbx_seq_one_letter_code
_entity_poly.pdbx_strand_id
1 'polypeptide(L)'
;MIASFTSIKFNYYLMQEKYEGPKEENIKKKVDHMEAIFDGRLFALPKESDAVANLLWRQDWDCKRNSISMLAQKHFKPKEIHACSCATMKVMLKERKNIVWEDMPDHFKMGTFAKRGIVEVEGFNPRTKEKCWAKRKKVVTRTFELLKYNGGQEVDQGKLIFAKTWDEVDDLADEYKASTASDNTANVPTSDTTTSVPTSGTTTTATDDLPTETATGIIADTTPALAVAAAAQAISATDIAQADVASDVKRSSDTEDAAGEAVKKVKTRTDT
;
A
#
# COMPACT_ATOMS: atom_id res chain seq x y z
N MET A 1 18.71 -2.05 21.16
CA MET A 1 17.70 -2.45 22.18
C MET A 1 16.37 -2.89 21.57
N ILE A 2 15.82 -2.18 20.57
CA ILE A 2 14.51 -2.55 19.98
C ILE A 2 14.54 -3.95 19.34
N ALA A 3 15.50 -4.22 18.44
CA ALA A 3 15.63 -5.52 17.76
C ALA A 3 15.77 -6.71 18.71
N SER A 4 16.61 -6.57 19.75
CA SER A 4 16.80 -7.61 20.78
C SER A 4 15.53 -7.82 21.62
N PHE A 5 14.84 -6.75 22.01
CA PHE A 5 13.58 -6.84 22.76
C PHE A 5 12.49 -7.53 21.94
N THR A 6 12.35 -7.16 20.66
CA THR A 6 11.40 -7.80 19.73
C THR A 6 11.70 -9.27 19.55
N SER A 7 12.97 -9.65 19.34
CA SER A 7 13.38 -11.05 19.19
C SER A 7 13.03 -11.88 20.42
N ILE A 8 13.32 -11.39 21.63
CA ILE A 8 12.97 -12.09 22.88
C ILE A 8 11.45 -12.22 23.04
N LYS A 9 10.71 -11.13 22.85
CA LYS A 9 9.24 -11.14 22.99
C LYS A 9 8.57 -12.03 21.95
N PHE A 10 9.04 -12.00 20.71
CA PHE A 10 8.51 -12.83 19.64
C PHE A 10 8.71 -14.32 19.93
N ASN A 11 9.92 -14.73 20.31
CA ASN A 11 10.19 -16.12 20.72
C ASN A 11 9.35 -16.52 21.94
N TYR A 12 9.17 -15.64 22.94
CA TYR A 12 8.30 -15.89 24.09
C TYR A 12 6.85 -16.19 23.70
N TYR A 13 6.30 -15.49 22.71
CA TYR A 13 4.95 -15.79 22.20
C TYR A 13 4.93 -17.06 21.35
N LEU A 14 5.92 -17.29 20.50
CA LEU A 14 6.01 -18.54 19.72
C LEU A 14 6.05 -19.77 20.62
N MET A 15 6.76 -19.73 21.75
CA MET A 15 6.81 -20.85 22.69
C MET A 15 5.47 -21.17 23.37
N GLN A 16 4.51 -20.25 23.38
CA GLN A 16 3.18 -20.48 23.94
C GLN A 16 2.20 -21.12 22.95
N GLU A 17 2.54 -21.08 21.66
CA GLU A 17 1.73 -21.69 20.61
C GLU A 17 1.89 -23.22 20.59
N LYS A 18 0.86 -23.90 20.10
CA LYS A 18 0.85 -25.36 19.96
C LYS A 18 1.27 -25.75 18.54
N TYR A 19 2.21 -26.69 18.44
CA TYR A 19 2.72 -27.23 17.19
C TYR A 19 2.42 -28.73 17.15
N GLU A 20 1.33 -29.11 16.49
CA GLU A 20 0.79 -30.49 16.53
C GLU A 20 0.92 -31.23 15.19
N GLY A 21 1.62 -30.66 14.19
CA GLY A 21 1.79 -31.27 12.87
C GLY A 21 3.13 -31.98 12.63
N PRO A 22 3.17 -33.09 11.84
CA PRO A 22 4.43 -33.75 11.46
C PRO A 22 5.33 -32.87 10.58
N LYS A 23 4.77 -31.86 9.89
CA LYS A 23 5.53 -30.85 9.14
C LYS A 23 6.11 -29.75 10.03
N GLU A 24 5.71 -29.70 11.30
CA GLU A 24 6.05 -28.62 12.24
C GLU A 24 7.16 -29.03 13.21
N GLU A 25 7.60 -30.29 13.22
CA GLU A 25 8.69 -30.76 14.10
C GLU A 25 9.97 -29.93 13.93
N ASN A 26 10.32 -29.61 12.67
CA ASN A 26 11.47 -28.76 12.36
C ASN A 26 11.26 -27.32 12.85
N ILE A 27 10.03 -26.82 12.81
CA ILE A 27 9.70 -25.47 13.30
C ILE A 27 9.80 -25.46 14.82
N LYS A 28 9.29 -26.50 15.49
CA LYS A 28 9.35 -26.66 16.94
C LYS A 28 10.79 -26.65 17.45
N LYS A 29 11.71 -27.39 16.80
CA LYS A 29 13.14 -27.36 17.13
C LYS A 29 13.74 -25.95 17.06
N LYS A 30 13.40 -25.18 16.02
CA LYS A 30 13.86 -23.79 15.87
C LYS A 30 13.29 -22.84 16.92
N VAL A 31 12.02 -23.02 17.28
CA VAL A 31 11.35 -22.25 18.34
C VAL A 31 11.98 -22.56 19.70
N ASP A 32 12.29 -23.82 19.96
CA ASP A 32 12.94 -24.25 21.21
C ASP A 32 14.36 -23.69 21.34
N HIS A 33 15.06 -23.50 20.24
CA HIS A 33 16.36 -22.83 20.20
C HIS A 33 16.26 -21.29 20.12
N MET A 34 15.06 -20.71 20.08
CA MET A 34 14.83 -19.27 19.95
C MET A 34 15.54 -18.64 18.73
N GLU A 35 15.57 -19.34 17.60
CA GLU A 35 16.32 -18.92 16.40
C GLU A 35 15.69 -17.72 15.63
N ALA A 36 14.53 -17.20 16.06
CA ALA A 36 13.91 -16.06 15.42
C ALA A 36 14.57 -14.74 15.86
N ILE A 37 15.30 -14.11 14.94
CA ILE A 37 16.05 -12.86 15.17
C ILE A 37 15.52 -11.78 14.25
N PHE A 38 15.38 -10.56 14.78
CA PHE A 38 14.96 -9.37 14.02
C PHE A 38 16.14 -8.41 13.83
N ASP A 39 16.21 -7.77 12.67
CA ASP A 39 17.05 -6.60 12.46
C ASP A 39 16.32 -5.32 12.89
N GLY A 40 17.08 -4.24 13.09
CA GLY A 40 16.53 -2.93 13.44
C GLY A 40 17.30 -1.84 12.70
N ARG A 41 16.57 -0.96 12.02
CA ARG A 41 17.13 0.13 11.22
C ARG A 41 16.50 1.45 11.64
N LEU A 42 17.28 2.51 11.59
CA LEU A 42 16.82 3.88 11.87
C LEU A 42 16.84 4.68 10.58
N PHE A 43 15.72 5.31 10.28
CA PHE A 43 15.57 6.23 9.15
C PHE A 43 15.24 7.62 9.70
N ALA A 44 16.11 8.58 9.45
CA ALA A 44 15.86 9.98 9.82
C ALA A 44 15.03 10.64 8.71
N LEU A 45 13.82 11.07 9.05
CA LEU A 45 12.93 11.79 8.14
C LEU A 45 12.72 13.20 8.69
N PRO A 46 13.22 14.25 8.02
CA PRO A 46 13.18 15.62 8.55
C PRO A 46 11.80 16.26 8.43
N LYS A 47 10.96 15.81 7.48
CA LYS A 47 9.64 16.36 7.22
C LYS A 47 8.55 15.32 7.52
N GLU A 48 7.43 15.82 8.00
CA GLU A 48 6.24 15.00 8.23
C GLU A 48 5.72 14.34 6.95
N SER A 49 5.77 15.05 5.82
CA SER A 49 5.39 14.53 4.49
C SER A 49 6.17 13.27 4.10
N ASP A 50 7.47 13.22 4.43
CA ASP A 50 8.35 12.11 4.07
C ASP A 50 8.00 10.86 4.89
N ALA A 51 7.55 11.04 6.14
CA ALA A 51 7.08 9.95 6.98
C ALA A 51 5.73 9.39 6.49
N VAL A 52 4.82 10.25 6.05
CA VAL A 52 3.55 9.83 5.41
C VAL A 52 3.85 9.04 4.13
N ALA A 53 4.69 9.58 3.26
CA ALA A 53 5.08 8.92 2.01
C ALA A 53 5.78 7.57 2.26
N ASN A 54 6.64 7.49 3.28
CA ASN A 54 7.29 6.24 3.66
C ASN A 54 6.28 5.17 4.08
N LEU A 55 5.32 5.54 4.94
CA LEU A 55 4.30 4.62 5.43
C LEU A 55 3.35 4.17 4.31
N LEU A 56 2.98 5.11 3.44
CA LEU A 56 2.18 4.85 2.25
C LEU A 56 2.87 3.83 1.33
N TRP A 57 4.15 4.04 1.05
CA TRP A 57 4.92 3.10 0.23
C TRP A 57 5.04 1.72 0.90
N ARG A 58 5.22 1.66 2.22
CA ARG A 58 5.24 0.39 2.96
C ARG A 58 3.90 -0.35 2.86
N GLN A 59 2.78 0.35 2.96
CA GLN A 59 1.47 -0.30 2.89
C GLN A 59 1.08 -0.67 1.45
N ASP A 60 1.08 0.30 0.54
CA ASP A 60 0.45 0.11 -0.77
C ASP A 60 1.34 -0.57 -1.79
N TRP A 61 2.65 -0.41 -1.66
CA TRP A 61 3.60 -1.09 -2.53
C TRP A 61 4.11 -2.37 -1.90
N ASP A 62 4.76 -2.27 -0.74
CA ASP A 62 5.49 -3.40 -0.16
C ASP A 62 4.54 -4.49 0.37
N CYS A 63 3.63 -4.15 1.29
CA CYS A 63 2.70 -5.12 1.88
C CYS A 63 1.81 -5.80 0.84
N LYS A 64 1.17 -5.03 -0.07
CA LYS A 64 0.30 -5.60 -1.11
C LYS A 64 1.06 -6.55 -2.04
N ARG A 65 2.27 -6.19 -2.50
CA ARG A 65 3.09 -7.05 -3.35
C ARG A 65 3.52 -8.32 -2.64
N ASN A 66 3.99 -8.21 -1.40
CA ASN A 66 4.43 -9.35 -0.60
C ASN A 66 3.26 -10.29 -0.29
N SER A 67 2.09 -9.75 0.04
CA SER A 67 0.85 -10.51 0.26
C SER A 67 0.47 -11.36 -0.95
N ILE A 68 0.42 -10.76 -2.14
CA ILE A 68 0.09 -11.46 -3.39
C ILE A 68 1.15 -12.52 -3.71
N SER A 69 2.43 -12.18 -3.57
CA SER A 69 3.53 -13.11 -3.88
C SER A 69 3.54 -14.31 -2.94
N MET A 70 3.36 -14.11 -1.63
CA MET A 70 3.28 -15.19 -0.65
C MET A 70 2.08 -16.10 -0.91
N LEU A 71 0.92 -15.52 -1.25
CA LEU A 71 -0.26 -16.30 -1.61
C LEU A 71 -0.01 -17.14 -2.87
N ALA A 72 0.61 -16.56 -3.90
CA ALA A 72 0.95 -17.27 -5.12
C ALA A 72 1.96 -18.41 -4.87
N GLN A 73 3.02 -18.16 -4.10
CA GLN A 73 4.05 -19.15 -3.76
C GLN A 73 3.49 -20.37 -2.99
N LYS A 74 2.40 -20.20 -2.25
CA LYS A 74 1.72 -21.31 -1.58
C LYS A 74 1.05 -22.29 -2.56
N HIS A 75 0.61 -21.80 -3.72
CA HIS A 75 -0.22 -22.56 -4.65
C HIS A 75 0.48 -22.96 -5.96
N PHE A 76 1.55 -22.26 -6.32
CA PHE A 76 2.32 -22.47 -7.54
C PHE A 76 3.78 -22.79 -7.23
N LYS A 77 4.43 -23.52 -8.13
CA LYS A 77 5.85 -23.79 -8.03
C LYS A 77 6.62 -22.50 -8.34
N PRO A 78 7.80 -22.27 -7.73
CA PRO A 78 8.61 -21.07 -7.97
C PRO A 78 8.91 -20.81 -9.46
N LYS A 79 9.04 -21.88 -10.26
CA LYS A 79 9.28 -21.78 -11.72
C LYS A 79 8.11 -21.19 -12.49
N GLU A 80 6.87 -21.39 -12.02
CA GLU A 80 5.65 -20.95 -12.72
C GLU A 80 5.38 -19.46 -12.50
N ILE A 81 5.81 -18.92 -11.36
CA ILE A 81 5.62 -17.51 -10.98
C ILE A 81 6.89 -16.68 -11.15
N HIS A 82 7.96 -17.29 -11.66
CA HIS A 82 9.21 -16.59 -11.94
C HIS A 82 8.97 -15.51 -13.00
N ALA A 83 9.49 -14.30 -12.76
CA ALA A 83 9.32 -13.12 -13.61
C ALA A 83 7.85 -12.71 -13.88
N CYS A 84 6.87 -13.24 -13.14
CA CYS A 84 5.48 -12.81 -13.26
C CYS A 84 5.25 -11.51 -12.49
N SER A 85 4.40 -10.63 -13.03
CA SER A 85 3.95 -9.44 -12.31
C SER A 85 2.92 -9.80 -11.22
N CYS A 86 2.72 -8.93 -10.23
CA CYS A 86 1.69 -9.15 -9.21
C CYS A 86 0.27 -9.21 -9.82
N ALA A 87 -0.01 -8.45 -10.88
CA ALA A 87 -1.28 -8.50 -11.59
C ALA A 87 -1.48 -9.87 -12.26
N THR A 88 -0.44 -10.36 -12.94
CA THR A 88 -0.45 -11.70 -13.55
C THR A 88 -0.64 -12.79 -12.50
N MET A 89 0.01 -12.69 -11.34
CA MET A 89 -0.16 -13.65 -10.24
C MET A 89 -1.60 -13.66 -9.71
N LYS A 90 -2.25 -12.49 -9.58
CA LYS A 90 -3.67 -12.41 -9.19
C LYS A 90 -4.58 -13.11 -10.20
N VAL A 91 -4.36 -12.87 -11.50
CA VAL A 91 -5.12 -13.53 -12.57
C VAL A 91 -4.92 -15.04 -12.50
N MET A 92 -3.69 -15.51 -12.36
CA MET A 92 -3.39 -16.95 -12.24
C MET A 92 -4.04 -17.58 -11.00
N LEU A 93 -4.03 -16.91 -9.85
CA LEU A 93 -4.71 -17.35 -8.63
C LEU A 93 -6.22 -17.50 -8.85
N LYS A 94 -6.84 -16.51 -9.50
CA LYS A 94 -8.27 -16.50 -9.79
C LYS A 94 -8.64 -17.60 -10.79
N GLU A 95 -7.95 -17.69 -11.92
CA GLU A 95 -8.31 -18.62 -12.99
C GLU A 95 -8.01 -20.07 -12.65
N ARG A 96 -6.83 -20.36 -12.08
CA ARG A 96 -6.36 -21.75 -11.91
C ARG A 96 -6.71 -22.34 -10.56
N LYS A 97 -6.92 -21.50 -9.53
CA LYS A 97 -7.17 -21.94 -8.15
C LYS A 97 -8.50 -21.43 -7.61
N ASN A 98 -9.23 -20.59 -8.35
CA ASN A 98 -10.46 -19.94 -7.89
C ASN A 98 -10.28 -19.18 -6.57
N ILE A 99 -9.12 -18.55 -6.38
CA ILE A 99 -8.80 -17.74 -5.19
C ILE A 99 -8.74 -16.28 -5.62
N VAL A 100 -9.63 -15.47 -5.05
CA VAL A 100 -9.64 -14.02 -5.24
C VAL A 100 -8.86 -13.38 -4.09
N TRP A 101 -7.83 -12.61 -4.41
CA TRP A 101 -6.99 -11.97 -3.39
C TRP A 101 -7.77 -10.91 -2.60
N GLU A 102 -8.69 -10.22 -3.25
CA GLU A 102 -9.54 -9.19 -2.66
C GLU A 102 -10.42 -9.73 -1.52
N ASP A 103 -10.78 -11.02 -1.56
CA ASP A 103 -11.60 -11.70 -0.52
C ASP A 103 -10.77 -12.14 0.69
N MET A 104 -9.44 -12.03 0.64
CA MET A 104 -8.58 -12.34 1.77
C MET A 104 -8.79 -11.33 2.92
N PRO A 105 -8.59 -11.75 4.18
CA PRO A 105 -8.65 -10.86 5.33
C PRO A 105 -7.78 -9.61 5.17
N ASP A 106 -8.29 -8.45 5.58
CA ASP A 106 -7.63 -7.16 5.37
C ASP A 106 -6.22 -7.10 5.99
N HIS A 107 -6.02 -7.74 7.14
CA HIS A 107 -4.71 -7.75 7.79
C HIS A 107 -3.62 -8.43 6.95
N PHE A 108 -3.98 -9.40 6.11
CA PHE A 108 -3.05 -10.01 5.16
C PHE A 108 -2.81 -9.15 3.93
N LYS A 109 -3.77 -8.31 3.53
CA LYS A 109 -3.65 -7.45 2.34
C LYS A 109 -2.90 -6.15 2.64
N MET A 110 -3.13 -5.58 3.81
CA MET A 110 -2.77 -4.20 4.15
C MET A 110 -1.87 -4.07 5.37
N GLY A 111 -1.65 -5.16 6.11
CA GLY A 111 -0.91 -5.13 7.36
C GLY A 111 -1.76 -4.68 8.54
N THR A 112 -1.12 -4.17 9.59
CA THR A 112 -1.77 -3.80 10.84
C THR A 112 -1.12 -2.56 11.42
N PHE A 113 -1.95 -1.58 11.80
CA PHE A 113 -1.53 -0.39 12.51
C PHE A 113 -1.74 -0.57 14.00
N ALA A 114 -0.72 -0.30 14.79
CA ALA A 114 -0.78 -0.33 16.25
C ALA A 114 -0.63 1.10 16.79
N LYS A 115 -1.66 1.60 17.46
CA LYS A 115 -1.65 2.91 18.13
C LYS A 115 -2.29 2.77 19.51
N ARG A 116 -2.01 3.70 20.42
CA ARG A 116 -2.65 3.71 21.74
C ARG A 116 -4.12 4.11 21.57
N GLY A 117 -5.03 3.42 22.23
CA GLY A 117 -6.43 3.82 22.36
C GLY A 117 -6.84 3.84 23.82
N ILE A 118 -7.90 4.58 24.13
CA ILE A 118 -8.52 4.56 25.45
C ILE A 118 -9.55 3.41 25.45
N VAL A 119 -9.33 2.44 26.33
CA VAL A 119 -10.26 1.33 26.53
C VAL A 119 -10.85 1.45 27.92
N GLU A 120 -12.17 1.36 28.00
CA GLU A 120 -12.89 1.24 29.26
C GLU A 120 -12.78 -0.20 29.76
N VAL A 121 -12.17 -0.36 30.94
CA VAL A 121 -11.96 -1.66 31.55
C VAL A 121 -12.66 -1.66 32.89
N GLU A 122 -13.43 -2.72 33.16
CA GLU A 122 -13.93 -2.98 34.50
C GLU A 122 -12.74 -3.24 35.42
N GLY A 123 -12.56 -2.36 36.39
CA GLY A 123 -11.48 -2.42 37.35
C GLY A 123 -12.01 -2.44 38.77
N PHE A 124 -11.12 -2.73 39.70
CA PHE A 124 -11.38 -2.65 41.12
C PHE A 124 -10.70 -1.41 41.68
N ASN A 125 -11.44 -0.55 42.38
CA ASN A 125 -10.83 0.57 43.07
C ASN A 125 -10.12 0.04 44.32
N PRO A 126 -8.78 0.17 44.43
CA PRO A 126 -8.03 -0.37 45.56
C PRO A 126 -8.44 0.24 46.91
N ARG A 127 -9.10 1.41 46.91
CA ARG A 127 -9.54 2.10 48.12
C ARG A 127 -10.98 1.76 48.55
N THR A 128 -11.93 1.73 47.62
CA THR A 128 -13.36 1.50 47.95
C THR A 128 -13.78 0.04 47.82
N LYS A 129 -12.93 -0.82 47.25
CA LYS A 129 -13.22 -2.23 46.97
C LYS A 129 -14.47 -2.47 46.13
N GLU A 130 -14.87 -1.48 45.35
CA GLU A 130 -16.01 -1.55 44.45
C GLU A 130 -15.53 -1.69 43.01
N LYS A 131 -16.38 -2.31 42.18
CA LYS A 131 -16.21 -2.37 40.74
C LYS A 131 -16.45 -0.99 40.16
N CYS A 132 -15.48 -0.47 39.40
CA CYS A 132 -15.59 0.80 38.71
C CYS A 132 -15.12 0.68 37.26
N TRP A 133 -15.80 1.38 36.36
CA TRP A 133 -15.31 1.57 35.00
C TRP A 133 -14.12 2.53 35.01
N ALA A 134 -12.99 2.08 34.48
CA ALA A 134 -11.79 2.88 34.44
C ALA A 134 -11.25 2.98 33.01
N LYS A 135 -11.00 4.21 32.56
CA LYS A 135 -10.31 4.48 31.29
C LYS A 135 -8.84 4.12 31.44
N ARG A 136 -8.33 3.27 30.53
CA ARG A 136 -6.93 2.84 30.49
C ARG A 136 -6.40 2.93 29.06
N LYS A 137 -5.17 3.40 28.91
CA LYS A 137 -4.49 3.43 27.61
C LYS A 137 -3.98 2.03 27.31
N LYS A 138 -4.44 1.44 26.22
CA LYS A 138 -3.95 0.16 25.70
C LYS A 138 -3.52 0.33 24.25
N VAL A 139 -2.59 -0.49 23.80
CA VAL A 139 -2.29 -0.57 22.36
C VAL A 139 -3.45 -1.30 21.71
N VAL A 140 -4.09 -0.66 20.74
CA VAL A 140 -5.17 -1.23 19.94
C VAL A 140 -4.65 -1.34 18.51
N THR A 141 -4.97 -2.46 17.87
CA THR A 141 -4.58 -2.72 16.48
C THR A 141 -5.79 -2.53 15.58
N ARG A 142 -5.60 -1.80 14.47
CA ARG A 142 -6.61 -1.63 13.42
C ARG A 142 -5.98 -1.89 12.06
N THR A 143 -6.78 -2.30 11.09
CA THR A 143 -6.36 -2.47 9.70
C THR A 143 -7.26 -1.63 8.81
N PHE A 144 -6.65 -0.83 7.92
CA PHE A 144 -7.35 -0.02 6.95
C PHE A 144 -6.38 0.43 5.85
N GLU A 145 -6.92 0.93 4.73
CA GLU A 145 -6.15 1.48 3.61
C GLU A 145 -5.79 2.95 3.84
N LEU A 146 -4.50 3.32 3.93
CA LEU A 146 -4.12 4.72 4.14
C LEU A 146 -4.66 5.67 3.05
N LEU A 147 -4.60 5.28 1.76
CA LEU A 147 -5.14 6.10 0.67
C LEU A 147 -6.66 6.22 0.67
N LYS A 148 -7.39 5.25 1.25
CA LYS A 148 -8.86 5.24 1.26
C LYS A 148 -9.46 5.44 2.65
N TYR A 149 -8.65 5.74 3.66
CA TYR A 149 -9.14 5.91 5.03
C TYR A 149 -9.88 7.23 5.15
N ASN A 150 -11.16 7.21 4.74
CA ASN A 150 -12.27 8.03 5.24
C ASN A 150 -13.56 7.76 4.47
N GLY A 151 -14.06 6.52 4.45
CA GLY A 151 -15.36 6.25 3.81
C GLY A 151 -15.50 6.80 2.37
N GLY A 152 -14.39 6.92 1.63
CA GLY A 152 -14.36 7.49 0.27
C GLY A 152 -13.95 8.96 0.12
N GLN A 153 -13.43 9.65 1.14
CA GLN A 153 -12.99 11.06 1.02
C GLN A 153 -11.61 11.33 1.63
N GLU A 154 -10.91 12.34 1.11
CA GLU A 154 -9.49 12.61 1.33
C GLU A 154 -9.25 13.40 2.65
N VAL A 155 -9.10 12.71 3.79
CA VAL A 155 -8.46 13.34 4.96
C VAL A 155 -6.97 13.48 4.72
N ASP A 156 -6.42 14.56 5.26
CA ASP A 156 -4.99 14.74 5.42
C ASP A 156 -4.39 13.56 6.21
N GLN A 157 -3.77 12.64 5.47
CA GLN A 157 -3.13 11.43 5.99
C GLN A 157 -2.06 11.76 7.04
N GLY A 158 -1.48 12.96 6.99
CA GLY A 158 -0.57 13.47 8.02
C GLY A 158 -1.24 13.50 9.38
N LYS A 159 -2.40 14.16 9.50
CA LYS A 159 -3.14 14.27 10.76
C LYS A 159 -3.48 12.90 11.35
N LEU A 160 -3.89 11.96 10.50
CA LEU A 160 -4.18 10.58 10.89
C LEU A 160 -2.97 9.86 11.48
N ILE A 161 -1.83 9.94 10.80
CA ILE A 161 -0.60 9.23 11.18
C ILE A 161 -0.05 9.83 12.48
N PHE A 162 0.02 11.16 12.57
CA PHE A 162 0.61 11.88 13.69
C PHE A 162 -0.29 12.02 14.92
N ALA A 163 -1.60 11.71 14.82
CA ALA A 163 -2.47 11.58 15.98
C ALA A 163 -1.88 10.63 17.03
N LYS A 164 -1.99 10.97 18.30
CA LYS A 164 -1.34 10.24 19.39
C LYS A 164 -2.12 9.01 19.81
N THR A 165 -3.44 9.05 19.68
CA THR A 165 -4.34 7.94 20.01
C THR A 165 -5.33 7.63 18.88
N TRP A 166 -5.97 6.46 18.95
CA TRP A 166 -7.10 6.15 18.07
C TRP A 166 -8.31 7.04 18.32
N ASP A 167 -8.51 7.49 19.54
CA ASP A 167 -9.61 8.40 19.87
C ASP A 167 -9.47 9.73 19.11
N GLU A 168 -8.25 10.30 19.08
CA GLU A 168 -7.95 11.51 18.28
C GLU A 168 -8.14 11.27 16.78
N VAL A 169 -7.87 10.05 16.31
CA VAL A 169 -8.14 9.66 14.91
C VAL A 169 -9.65 9.62 14.62
N ASP A 170 -10.43 9.10 15.55
CA ASP A 170 -11.87 8.98 15.42
C ASP A 170 -12.52 10.39 15.46
N ASP A 171 -12.07 11.27 16.36
CA ASP A 171 -12.50 12.67 16.43
C ASP A 171 -12.25 13.42 15.11
N LEU A 172 -11.04 13.27 14.53
CA LEU A 172 -10.69 13.86 13.23
C LEU A 172 -11.55 13.33 12.09
N ALA A 173 -11.88 12.04 12.12
CA ALA A 173 -12.74 11.43 11.12
C ALA A 173 -14.17 11.98 11.20
N ASP A 174 -14.67 12.25 12.41
CA ASP A 174 -16.01 12.80 12.62
C ASP A 174 -16.11 14.29 12.29
N GLU A 175 -15.10 15.10 12.63
CA GLU A 175 -15.00 16.51 12.22
C GLU A 175 -15.03 16.64 10.69
N TYR A 176 -14.29 15.78 9.99
CA TYR A 176 -14.27 15.78 8.53
C TYR A 176 -15.64 15.43 7.94
N LYS A 177 -16.30 14.36 8.43
CA LYS A 177 -17.67 14.00 7.98
C LYS A 177 -18.67 15.13 8.21
N ALA A 178 -18.55 15.87 9.32
CA ALA A 178 -19.40 17.01 9.60
C ALA A 178 -19.19 18.14 8.59
N SER A 179 -17.94 18.44 8.21
CA SER A 179 -17.61 19.47 7.21
C SER A 179 -18.12 19.13 5.80
N THR A 180 -18.04 17.87 5.37
CA THR A 180 -18.49 17.47 4.04
C THR A 180 -20.00 17.31 3.93
N ALA A 181 -20.70 17.13 5.06
CA ALA A 181 -22.16 17.12 5.10
C ALA A 181 -22.77 18.52 4.92
N SER A 182 -22.12 19.59 5.42
CA SER A 182 -22.60 20.96 5.23
C SER A 182 -22.46 21.46 3.79
N ASP A 183 -21.41 21.05 3.08
CA ASP A 183 -21.16 21.54 1.72
C ASP A 183 -22.11 20.94 0.66
N ASN A 184 -22.66 19.76 0.92
CA ASN A 184 -23.58 19.08 -0.01
C ASN A 184 -25.05 19.55 0.06
N THR A 185 -25.38 20.51 0.94
CA THR A 185 -26.74 21.08 1.04
C THR A 185 -26.92 22.43 0.33
N ALA A 186 -25.88 22.93 -0.34
CA ALA A 186 -25.89 24.23 -0.99
C ALA A 186 -25.56 24.17 -2.50
N ASN A 187 -26.12 23.23 -3.26
CA ASN A 187 -26.22 23.42 -4.72
C ASN A 187 -27.32 22.55 -5.37
N VAL A 188 -28.58 22.97 -5.23
CA VAL A 188 -29.64 22.59 -6.18
C VAL A 188 -30.07 23.87 -6.89
N PRO A 189 -29.59 24.16 -8.11
CA PRO A 189 -30.20 25.18 -8.92
C PRO A 189 -31.49 24.59 -9.49
N THR A 190 -32.62 24.95 -8.88
CA THR A 190 -33.93 24.91 -9.53
C THR A 190 -33.98 25.95 -10.64
N SER A 191 -34.11 25.52 -11.88
CA SER A 191 -34.75 26.35 -12.93
C SER A 191 -35.35 25.46 -14.02
N ASP A 192 -36.65 25.21 -13.91
CA ASP A 192 -37.53 25.03 -15.05
C ASP A 192 -37.56 26.32 -15.89
N THR A 193 -37.56 26.22 -17.22
CA THR A 193 -38.46 26.94 -18.16
C THR A 193 -37.99 26.80 -19.63
N THR A 194 -38.81 26.06 -20.40
CA THR A 194 -39.16 26.09 -21.84
C THR A 194 -38.39 26.94 -22.88
N THR A 195 -38.00 26.24 -23.95
CA THR A 195 -38.26 26.47 -25.40
C THR A 195 -38.25 27.90 -25.98
N SER A 196 -37.31 28.19 -26.90
CA SER A 196 -37.62 28.54 -28.32
C SER A 196 -36.36 28.87 -29.15
N VAL A 197 -36.42 28.45 -30.42
CA VAL A 197 -35.49 28.71 -31.55
C VAL A 197 -35.86 30.06 -32.20
N PRO A 198 -34.91 30.83 -32.77
CA PRO A 198 -34.83 30.90 -34.23
C PRO A 198 -33.41 31.03 -34.83
N THR A 199 -33.41 30.80 -36.15
CA THR A 199 -32.34 30.56 -37.11
C THR A 199 -31.70 31.83 -37.70
N SER A 200 -30.48 31.65 -38.25
CA SER A 200 -29.83 32.33 -39.41
C SER A 200 -29.06 33.64 -39.23
N GLY A 201 -27.87 33.71 -39.87
CA GLY A 201 -27.23 34.96 -40.29
C GLY A 201 -25.70 34.96 -40.26
N THR A 202 -25.08 35.25 -41.41
CA THR A 202 -23.70 34.94 -41.83
C THR A 202 -22.70 36.11 -41.66
N THR A 203 -21.38 35.80 -41.68
CA THR A 203 -20.26 36.55 -42.32
C THR A 203 -19.37 37.48 -41.46
N THR A 204 -18.13 37.00 -41.22
CA THR A 204 -16.79 37.64 -41.44
C THR A 204 -16.50 39.05 -40.91
N THR A 205 -15.48 39.21 -40.03
CA THR A 205 -14.11 39.68 -40.36
C THR A 205 -13.28 39.89 -39.08
N ALA A 206 -12.02 39.48 -39.16
CA ALA A 206 -10.97 39.73 -38.19
C ALA A 206 -10.44 41.15 -38.32
N THR A 207 -10.17 41.81 -37.19
CA THR A 207 -9.21 42.90 -37.06
C THR A 207 -8.53 42.80 -35.70
N ASP A 208 -7.20 42.79 -35.74
CA ASP A 208 -6.28 43.12 -34.65
C ASP A 208 -6.69 44.41 -33.94
N ASP A 209 -6.51 44.48 -32.62
CA ASP A 209 -5.65 45.50 -32.02
C ASP A 209 -5.52 45.32 -30.50
N LEU A 210 -4.26 45.32 -30.05
CA LEU A 210 -3.83 45.51 -28.66
C LEU A 210 -4.15 46.95 -28.22
N PRO A 211 -4.37 47.21 -26.91
CA PRO A 211 -3.33 47.97 -26.23
C PRO A 211 -3.05 47.53 -24.78
N THR A 212 -1.76 47.68 -24.45
CA THR A 212 -1.15 47.87 -23.13
C THR A 212 -1.84 48.94 -22.28
N GLU A 213 -2.09 48.66 -20.99
CA GLU A 213 -1.41 49.32 -19.85
C GLU A 213 -1.86 48.77 -18.47
N THR A 214 -0.86 48.29 -17.72
CA THR A 214 -0.55 48.48 -16.30
C THR A 214 -1.66 48.80 -15.28
N ALA A 215 -1.89 47.88 -14.33
CA ALA A 215 -2.15 48.22 -12.93
C ALA A 215 -1.77 47.07 -11.98
N THR A 216 -0.92 47.42 -11.02
CA THR A 216 -0.38 46.67 -9.87
C THR A 216 -1.40 45.93 -9.01
N GLY A 217 -1.06 44.71 -8.57
CA GLY A 217 -1.74 44.00 -7.49
C GLY A 217 -0.95 42.78 -7.00
N ILE A 218 -0.42 42.89 -5.79
CA ILE A 218 0.36 41.89 -5.04
C ILE A 218 -0.43 40.59 -4.85
N ILE A 219 0.08 39.43 -5.28
CA ILE A 219 -0.36 38.12 -4.75
C ILE A 219 0.84 37.18 -4.61
N ALA A 220 0.85 36.50 -3.47
CA ALA A 220 1.89 35.67 -2.93
C ALA A 220 2.15 34.36 -3.71
N ASP A 221 3.42 33.99 -3.63
CA ASP A 221 4.03 32.68 -3.80
C ASP A 221 3.17 31.52 -3.23
N THR A 222 2.88 30.51 -4.07
CA THR A 222 2.58 29.12 -3.64
C THR A 222 2.48 28.21 -4.87
N THR A 223 3.60 27.62 -5.27
CA THR A 223 3.63 26.34 -6.02
C THR A 223 4.96 25.67 -5.69
N PRO A 224 4.98 24.56 -4.92
CA PRO A 224 5.08 23.26 -5.59
C PRO A 224 4.53 22.07 -4.76
N ALA A 225 3.54 21.34 -5.29
CA ALA A 225 3.19 20.01 -4.75
C ALA A 225 2.61 19.05 -5.80
N LEU A 226 1.92 19.57 -6.83
CA LEU A 226 1.31 18.73 -7.86
C LEU A 226 2.29 18.13 -8.89
N ALA A 227 3.50 18.68 -9.00
CA ALA A 227 4.45 18.32 -10.07
C ALA A 227 5.22 17.00 -9.80
N VAL A 228 5.34 16.55 -8.54
CA VAL A 228 6.13 15.34 -8.21
C VAL A 228 5.30 14.05 -8.38
N ALA A 229 3.97 14.12 -8.24
CA ALA A 229 3.09 12.97 -8.43
C ALA A 229 2.82 12.65 -9.92
N ALA A 230 2.71 13.68 -10.77
CA ALA A 230 2.49 13.51 -12.22
C ALA A 230 3.73 12.92 -12.94
N ALA A 231 4.95 13.24 -12.48
CA ALA A 231 6.18 12.73 -13.07
C ALA A 231 6.40 11.22 -12.83
N ALA A 232 5.83 10.66 -11.75
CA ALA A 232 5.92 9.22 -11.46
C ALA A 232 4.95 8.37 -12.29
N GLN A 233 3.84 8.95 -12.77
CA GLN A 233 2.86 8.23 -13.59
C GLN A 233 3.22 8.22 -15.09
N ALA A 234 4.01 9.18 -15.57
CA ALA A 234 4.39 9.28 -16.98
C ALA A 234 5.51 8.30 -17.43
N ILE A 235 6.30 7.76 -16.49
CA ILE A 235 7.40 6.82 -16.82
C ILE A 235 6.88 5.39 -17.09
N SER A 236 5.62 5.08 -16.73
CA SER A 236 5.09 3.71 -16.84
C SER A 236 4.42 3.36 -18.18
N ALA A 237 4.10 4.32 -19.04
CA ALA A 237 3.26 4.06 -20.21
C ALA A 237 4.02 3.96 -21.54
N THR A 238 5.21 4.55 -21.67
CA THR A 238 5.91 4.65 -22.96
C THR A 238 7.09 3.67 -23.09
N ASP A 239 7.68 3.21 -21.98
CA ASP A 239 8.82 2.27 -22.01
C ASP A 239 8.41 0.79 -22.15
N ILE A 240 7.13 0.45 -21.90
CA ILE A 240 6.64 -0.93 -21.99
C ILE A 240 6.47 -1.36 -23.47
N ALA A 241 6.26 -0.42 -24.41
CA ALA A 241 6.07 -0.76 -25.82
C ALA A 241 7.37 -0.93 -26.62
N GLN A 242 8.51 -0.40 -26.15
CA GLN A 242 9.79 -0.48 -26.87
C GLN A 242 10.72 -1.60 -26.39
N ALA A 243 10.53 -2.12 -25.17
CA ALA A 243 11.34 -3.22 -24.65
C ALA A 243 10.97 -4.60 -25.26
N ASP A 244 9.69 -4.82 -25.59
CA ASP A 244 9.23 -6.11 -26.14
C ASP A 244 9.72 -6.35 -27.58
N VAL A 245 9.78 -5.31 -28.42
CA VAL A 245 10.23 -5.44 -29.83
C VAL A 245 11.75 -5.66 -29.94
N ALA A 246 12.54 -5.13 -29.01
CA ALA A 246 14.01 -5.26 -29.04
C ALA A 246 14.51 -6.65 -28.57
N SER A 247 13.71 -7.38 -27.80
CA SER A 247 14.10 -8.69 -27.25
C SER A 247 13.83 -9.87 -28.21
N ASP A 248 12.88 -9.73 -29.14
CA ASP A 248 12.54 -10.77 -30.13
C ASP A 248 13.51 -10.78 -31.34
N VAL A 249 14.08 -9.63 -31.72
CA VAL A 249 15.04 -9.57 -32.85
C VAL A 249 16.40 -10.14 -32.50
N LYS A 250 16.78 -10.16 -31.21
CA LYS A 250 18.08 -10.69 -30.76
C LYS A 250 18.06 -12.18 -30.42
N ARG A 251 16.88 -12.81 -30.41
CA ARG A 251 16.72 -14.22 -30.03
C ARG A 251 16.71 -15.17 -31.23
N SER A 252 16.61 -14.67 -32.46
CA SER A 252 16.66 -15.47 -33.68
C SER A 252 18.07 -15.71 -34.21
N SER A 253 19.09 -14.97 -33.76
CA SER A 253 20.48 -15.13 -34.21
C SER A 253 21.32 -16.12 -33.38
N ASP A 254 20.92 -16.39 -32.14
CA ASP A 254 21.82 -17.06 -31.16
C ASP A 254 21.52 -18.57 -30.99
N THR A 255 20.59 -19.12 -31.77
CA THR A 255 20.15 -20.53 -31.66
C THR A 255 20.84 -21.52 -32.61
N GLU A 256 21.74 -21.10 -33.51
CA GLU A 256 22.40 -22.04 -34.43
C GLU A 256 23.79 -22.53 -33.97
N ASP A 257 24.48 -21.86 -33.04
CA ASP A 257 25.89 -22.19 -32.73
C ASP A 257 26.12 -23.08 -31.49
N ALA A 258 25.11 -23.38 -30.67
CA ALA A 258 25.31 -24.08 -29.39
C ALA A 258 25.13 -25.63 -29.45
N ALA A 259 24.77 -26.20 -30.59
CA ALA A 259 24.46 -27.63 -30.72
C ALA A 259 25.69 -28.54 -30.96
N GLY A 260 26.90 -27.99 -31.13
CA GLY A 260 28.08 -28.74 -31.56
C GLY A 260 28.99 -29.33 -30.47
N GLU A 261 28.86 -28.94 -29.19
CA GLU A 261 29.96 -29.12 -28.22
C GLU A 261 29.60 -29.92 -26.94
N ALA A 262 28.68 -30.89 -27.04
CA ALA A 262 28.24 -31.68 -25.87
C ALA A 262 28.42 -33.22 -25.99
N VAL A 263 29.13 -33.73 -27.00
CA VAL A 263 29.23 -35.21 -27.24
C VAL A 263 30.57 -35.85 -26.82
N LYS A 264 31.54 -35.09 -26.28
CA LYS A 264 32.87 -35.64 -25.91
C LYS A 264 33.26 -35.35 -24.46
N LYS A 265 32.60 -35.93 -23.44
CA LYS A 265 33.20 -36.01 -22.09
C LYS A 265 32.52 -36.91 -21.05
N VAL A 266 32.08 -38.11 -21.41
CA VAL A 266 31.77 -39.13 -20.38
C VAL A 266 32.15 -40.53 -20.87
N LYS A 267 33.40 -40.95 -20.67
CA LYS A 267 33.74 -42.36 -20.40
C LYS A 267 35.19 -42.51 -19.91
N THR A 268 35.31 -43.34 -18.86
CA THR A 268 36.46 -44.14 -18.38
C THR A 268 37.62 -43.45 -17.64
N ARG A 269 37.61 -43.61 -16.31
CA ARG A 269 38.78 -43.88 -15.45
C ARG A 269 38.28 -44.51 -14.13
N THR A 270 37.93 -45.80 -14.13
CA THR A 270 38.75 -47.01 -13.84
C THR A 270 39.02 -47.25 -12.36
N ASP A 271 38.43 -48.33 -11.87
CA ASP A 271 38.93 -49.20 -10.80
C ASP A 271 40.40 -49.58 -11.07
N THR A 272 41.30 -49.34 -10.12
CA THR A 272 42.22 -50.29 -9.47
C THR A 272 43.06 -49.56 -8.43
#